data_AF-A0A8T4BTK3-F1
#
_entry.id   AF-A0A8T4BTK3-F1
#
_cell.length_a   1.000
_cell.length_b   1.000
_cell.length_c   1.000
_cell.angle_alpha   90.00
_cell.angle_beta   90.00
_cell.angle_gamma   90.00
#
_symmetry.space_group_name_H-M   'P 1'
#
loop_
_entity.id
_entity.type
_entity.pdbx_description
1 polymer ?
#
loop_
_entity_poly.entity_id
_entity_poly.type
_entity_poly.pdbx_seq_one_letter_code
_entity_poly.pdbx_strand_id
1 'polypeptide(L)'
;MKILFIVTGVGYGDATREHANIETFMKKHPATEVMIAGYDNSYKYFKDKYPTIEIKGYKFTEQSLKFSVPRFIWKNYNLPFFWAVNTLRLRKRVKEFNPDIIISDFEPIGIILAKLVKKKCVMIFGYDPELFKQCPYKNKKTKLEAKYFNTLYKSADAVIIPRLLGEKTDSKYHSVNPILRTKPQDIQPKEELMKKLELEKEPIVIMLGGSTFGNILAKKIIHFSHLFREDFIIFGSKIGEVTQKNVTYYPYKENVMEYMKVSKAVITLAGHLTLSECLALKKPAMVFPIKDHAEQILNAYMLENIFYIRYDLKDLRKNIKKFLSKLDAIKGKIPSIEFNGAEQVTDIIYELSNY
;
A
#
# COMPACT_ATOMS: atom_id res chain seq x y z
N MET A 1 -14.34 20.58 -10.64
CA MET A 1 -14.65 19.14 -10.77
C MET A 1 -14.87 18.58 -9.38
N LYS A 2 -15.84 17.71 -9.18
CA LYS A 2 -16.15 17.08 -7.89
C LYS A 2 -15.79 15.60 -7.94
N ILE A 3 -14.93 15.17 -7.04
CA ILE A 3 -14.45 13.78 -6.99
C ILE A 3 -14.84 13.12 -5.67
N LEU A 4 -15.43 11.93 -5.75
CA LEU A 4 -15.63 11.08 -4.59
C LEU A 4 -14.58 9.97 -4.58
N PHE A 5 -13.72 9.95 -3.56
CA PHE A 5 -12.82 8.83 -3.30
C PHE A 5 -13.46 7.85 -2.32
N ILE A 6 -13.46 6.56 -2.66
CA ILE A 6 -13.83 5.48 -1.75
C ILE A 6 -12.57 4.68 -1.45
N VAL A 7 -12.06 4.82 -0.23
CA VAL A 7 -10.72 4.34 0.14
C VAL A 7 -10.82 3.21 1.16
N THR A 8 -10.21 2.07 0.84
CA THR A 8 -10.18 0.93 1.75
C THR A 8 -9.46 1.25 3.07
N GLY A 9 -9.94 0.67 4.16
CA GLY A 9 -9.38 0.84 5.51
C GLY A 9 -8.22 -0.10 5.84
N VAL A 10 -7.76 -0.89 4.87
CA VAL A 10 -6.75 -1.94 5.06
C VAL A 10 -5.34 -1.33 5.14
N GLY A 11 -4.87 -1.10 6.37
CA GLY A 11 -3.60 -0.41 6.58
C GLY A 11 -3.63 1.07 6.14
N TYR A 12 -2.46 1.70 6.10
CA TYR A 12 -2.30 3.11 5.71
C TYR A 12 -1.77 3.31 4.28
N GLY A 13 -1.38 2.22 3.59
CA GLY A 13 -0.77 2.31 2.27
C GLY A 13 -1.72 2.90 1.21
N ASP A 14 -2.98 2.47 1.24
CA ASP A 14 -4.01 2.96 0.32
C ASP A 14 -4.39 4.41 0.63
N ALA A 15 -4.61 4.74 1.91
CA ALA A 15 -4.90 6.12 2.33
C ALA A 15 -3.78 7.11 1.95
N THR A 16 -2.52 6.73 2.10
CA THR A 16 -1.39 7.61 1.76
C THR A 16 -1.17 7.73 0.25
N ARG A 17 -1.44 6.67 -0.52
CA ARG A 17 -1.46 6.72 -2.00
C ARG A 17 -2.55 7.67 -2.50
N GLU A 18 -3.78 7.49 -2.04
CA GLU A 18 -4.90 8.34 -2.48
C GLU A 18 -4.74 9.78 -2.01
N HIS A 19 -4.08 10.01 -0.88
CA HIS A 19 -3.73 11.37 -0.46
C HIS A 19 -2.81 12.06 -1.48
N ALA A 20 -1.80 11.35 -1.98
CA ALA A 20 -0.90 11.88 -3.02
C ALA A 20 -1.67 12.23 -4.31
N ASN A 21 -2.63 11.38 -4.70
CA ASN A 21 -3.51 11.67 -5.83
C ASN A 21 -4.32 12.94 -5.57
N ILE A 22 -4.98 13.05 -4.42
CA ILE A 22 -5.82 14.19 -4.03
C ILE A 22 -5.02 15.50 -4.04
N GLU A 23 -3.85 15.54 -3.39
CA GLU A 23 -2.99 16.73 -3.36
C GLU A 23 -2.55 17.14 -4.77
N THR A 24 -2.26 16.17 -5.63
CA THR A 24 -1.87 16.42 -7.02
C THR A 24 -3.03 16.97 -7.84
N PHE A 25 -4.24 16.43 -7.68
CA PHE A 25 -5.46 16.97 -8.31
C PHE A 25 -5.71 18.41 -7.91
N MET A 26 -5.69 18.71 -6.61
CA MET A 26 -5.96 20.06 -6.12
C MET A 26 -4.89 21.05 -6.59
N LYS A 27 -3.64 20.60 -6.72
CA LYS A 27 -2.55 21.42 -7.26
C LYS A 27 -2.71 21.70 -8.76
N LYS A 28 -3.03 20.69 -9.58
CA LYS A 28 -3.22 20.85 -11.04
C LYS A 28 -4.55 21.53 -11.39
N HIS A 29 -5.59 21.30 -10.60
CA HIS A 29 -6.95 21.79 -10.81
C HIS A 29 -7.51 22.39 -9.51
N PRO A 30 -7.19 23.66 -9.19
CA PRO A 30 -7.55 24.29 -7.91
C PRO A 30 -9.05 24.35 -7.59
N ALA A 31 -9.92 24.28 -8.61
CA ALA A 31 -11.37 24.21 -8.46
C ALA A 31 -11.91 22.78 -8.21
N THR A 32 -11.04 21.85 -7.78
CA THR A 32 -11.44 20.48 -7.46
C THR A 32 -12.02 20.42 -6.04
N GLU A 33 -13.25 19.93 -5.92
CA GLU A 33 -13.85 19.58 -4.63
C GLU A 33 -13.71 18.08 -4.39
N VAL A 34 -13.28 17.68 -3.20
CA VAL A 34 -13.06 16.27 -2.83
C VAL A 34 -13.94 15.89 -1.65
N MET A 35 -14.58 14.73 -1.77
CA MET A 35 -15.22 14.03 -0.67
C MET A 35 -14.65 12.62 -0.56
N ILE A 36 -14.50 12.13 0.67
CA ILE A 36 -13.93 10.81 0.95
C ILE A 36 -14.97 9.94 1.65
N ALA A 37 -15.04 8.67 1.27
CA ALA A 37 -15.73 7.63 2.01
C ALA A 37 -14.71 6.55 2.40
N GLY A 38 -14.59 6.26 3.69
CA GLY A 38 -13.57 5.34 4.20
C GLY A 38 -13.96 4.71 5.53
N TYR A 39 -13.16 3.75 5.98
CA TYR A 39 -13.39 3.03 7.23
C TYR A 39 -12.06 2.72 7.91
N ASP A 40 -12.10 2.39 9.21
CA ASP A 40 -10.91 2.07 10.01
C ASP A 40 -9.74 3.06 9.79
N ASN A 41 -8.64 2.61 9.17
CA ASN A 41 -7.44 3.44 9.01
C ASN A 41 -7.64 4.58 7.99
N SER A 42 -8.37 4.36 6.89
CA SER A 42 -8.60 5.41 5.90
C SER A 42 -9.50 6.51 6.46
N TYR A 43 -10.56 6.15 7.18
CA TYR A 43 -11.40 7.12 7.88
C TYR A 43 -10.58 7.94 8.88
N LYS A 44 -9.80 7.27 9.75
CA LYS A 44 -8.94 7.95 10.75
C LYS A 44 -7.91 8.86 10.10
N TYR A 45 -7.36 8.48 8.95
CA TYR A 45 -6.35 9.26 8.24
C TYR A 45 -6.91 10.54 7.62
N PHE A 46 -8.15 10.49 7.11
CA PHE A 46 -8.72 11.57 6.29
C PHE A 46 -9.75 12.46 7.00
N LYS A 47 -10.40 12.00 8.07
CA LYS A 47 -11.51 12.72 8.74
C LYS A 47 -11.18 14.15 9.17
N ASP A 48 -9.91 14.43 9.48
CA ASP A 48 -9.44 15.74 9.95
C ASP A 48 -8.77 16.54 8.81
N LYS A 49 -8.72 15.99 7.58
CA LYS A 49 -8.07 16.57 6.39
C LYS A 49 -9.08 16.95 5.30
N TYR A 50 -10.13 16.15 5.12
CA TYR A 50 -11.13 16.34 4.06
C TYR A 50 -12.54 15.99 4.58
N PRO A 51 -13.61 16.49 3.92
CA PRO A 51 -14.97 16.01 4.16
C PRO A 51 -15.05 14.49 3.98
N THR A 52 -15.24 13.77 5.09
CA THR A 52 -15.12 12.31 5.12
C THR A 52 -16.35 11.65 5.71
N ILE A 53 -16.87 10.63 5.03
CA ILE A 53 -17.98 9.80 5.47
C ILE A 53 -17.45 8.45 5.96
N GLU A 54 -17.76 8.09 7.21
CA GLU A 54 -17.46 6.75 7.72
C GLU A 54 -18.40 5.70 7.08
N ILE A 55 -17.80 4.67 6.49
CA ILE A 55 -18.50 3.50 5.97
C ILE A 55 -18.13 2.26 6.78
N LYS A 56 -18.90 1.17 6.65
CA LYS A 56 -18.51 -0.13 7.20
C LYS A 56 -17.76 -0.94 6.15
N GLY A 57 -16.47 -1.15 6.35
CA GLY A 57 -15.70 -2.02 5.48
C GLY A 57 -15.49 -3.42 6.05
N TYR A 58 -14.52 -4.12 5.46
CA TYR A 58 -14.09 -5.44 5.89
C TYR A 58 -13.57 -5.43 7.33
N LYS A 59 -14.02 -6.39 8.14
CA LYS A 59 -13.37 -6.68 9.42
C LYS A 59 -12.30 -7.73 9.18
N PHE A 60 -11.06 -7.29 8.95
CA PHE A 60 -9.91 -8.18 8.93
C PHE A 60 -9.60 -8.62 10.36
N THR A 61 -10.02 -9.84 10.73
CA THR A 61 -9.60 -10.41 12.01
C THR A 61 -8.28 -11.14 11.82
N GLU A 62 -7.19 -10.38 11.84
CA GLU A 62 -5.85 -10.92 11.85
C GLU A 62 -5.45 -11.35 13.27
N GLN A 63 -5.79 -12.59 13.62
CA GLN A 63 -5.26 -13.25 14.82
C GLN A 63 -4.63 -14.62 14.52
N SER A 64 -4.41 -15.02 13.26
CA SER A 64 -3.74 -16.31 13.01
C SER A 64 -2.96 -16.43 11.70
N LEU A 65 -1.87 -17.21 11.79
CA LEU A 65 -0.86 -17.56 10.76
C LEU A 65 -1.35 -18.05 9.39
N LYS A 66 -2.65 -18.33 9.22
CA LYS A 66 -3.24 -18.79 7.96
C LYS A 66 -4.50 -17.96 7.72
N PHE A 67 -4.59 -17.26 6.58
CA PHE A 67 -5.85 -16.69 6.13
C PHE A 67 -6.85 -17.86 5.97
N SER A 68 -7.79 -17.94 6.90
CA SER A 68 -8.87 -18.92 6.86
C SER A 68 -10.05 -18.29 6.14
N VAL A 69 -10.17 -18.61 4.86
CA VAL A 69 -11.32 -18.24 4.02
C VAL A 69 -12.66 -18.50 4.73
N PRO A 70 -12.88 -19.63 5.45
CA PRO A 70 -14.14 -19.86 6.16
C PRO A 70 -14.42 -18.90 7.31
N ARG A 71 -13.42 -18.54 8.14
CA ARG A 71 -13.63 -17.54 9.22
C ARG A 71 -13.74 -16.12 8.66
N PHE A 72 -13.04 -15.82 7.56
CA PHE A 72 -13.22 -14.55 6.85
C PHE A 72 -14.65 -14.45 6.35
N ILE A 73 -15.15 -15.44 5.60
CA ILE A 73 -16.54 -15.50 5.12
C ILE A 73 -17.51 -15.45 6.30
N TRP A 74 -17.32 -16.25 7.35
CA TRP A 74 -18.23 -16.27 8.50
C TRP A 74 -18.27 -14.97 9.29
N LYS A 75 -17.16 -14.21 9.39
CA LYS A 75 -17.18 -12.89 10.05
C LYS A 75 -17.64 -11.76 9.14
N ASN A 76 -17.61 -12.00 7.84
CA ASN A 76 -17.96 -11.05 6.80
C ASN A 76 -19.22 -11.48 6.03
N TYR A 77 -20.00 -12.43 6.53
CA TYR A 77 -21.18 -12.98 5.84
C TYR A 77 -22.27 -11.92 5.67
N ASN A 78 -22.33 -10.96 6.59
CA ASN A 78 -23.19 -9.79 6.51
C ASN A 78 -22.61 -8.68 5.59
N LEU A 79 -21.45 -8.85 4.96
CA LEU A 79 -20.86 -7.81 4.09
C LEU A 79 -21.80 -7.40 2.95
N PRO A 80 -22.46 -8.29 2.20
CA PRO A 80 -23.39 -7.87 1.16
C PRO A 80 -24.53 -7.01 1.72
N PHE A 81 -25.03 -7.35 2.92
CA PHE A 81 -26.02 -6.55 3.64
C PHE A 81 -25.45 -5.20 4.09
N PHE A 82 -24.26 -5.17 4.68
CA PHE A 82 -23.59 -3.93 5.07
C PHE A 82 -23.26 -3.05 3.88
N TRP A 83 -22.87 -3.62 2.74
CA TRP A 83 -22.66 -2.91 1.49
C TRP A 83 -23.96 -2.31 1.00
N ALA A 84 -25.08 -3.02 1.02
CA ALA A 84 -26.38 -2.47 0.68
C ALA A 84 -26.77 -1.29 1.60
N VAL A 85 -26.64 -1.46 2.92
CA VAL A 85 -26.94 -0.41 3.91
C VAL A 85 -26.02 0.80 3.76
N ASN A 86 -24.70 0.59 3.62
CA ASN A 86 -23.74 1.66 3.40
C ASN A 86 -24.01 2.38 2.09
N THR A 87 -24.32 1.65 1.02
CA THR A 87 -24.63 2.23 -0.29
C THR A 87 -25.87 3.12 -0.20
N LEU A 88 -26.92 2.67 0.50
CA LEU A 88 -28.12 3.49 0.74
C LEU A 88 -27.81 4.74 1.57
N ARG A 89 -26.99 4.62 2.62
CA ARG A 89 -26.55 5.76 3.44
C ARG A 89 -25.73 6.77 2.65
N LEU A 90 -24.77 6.27 1.86
CA LEU A 90 -23.93 7.08 0.99
C LEU A 90 -24.74 7.76 -0.10
N ARG A 91 -25.76 7.08 -0.65
CA ARG A 91 -26.55 7.59 -1.78
C ARG A 91 -27.08 9.00 -1.57
N LYS A 92 -27.59 9.32 -0.36
CA LYS A 92 -28.10 10.67 -0.07
C LYS A 92 -26.98 11.72 -0.15
N ARG A 93 -25.88 11.48 0.58
CA ARG A 93 -24.71 12.38 0.60
C ARG A 93 -24.06 12.52 -0.77
N VAL A 94 -23.96 11.43 -1.53
CA VAL A 94 -23.39 11.44 -2.88
C VAL A 94 -24.30 12.15 -3.88
N LYS A 95 -25.62 12.07 -3.73
CA LYS A 95 -26.55 12.88 -4.53
C LYS A 95 -26.45 14.37 -4.22
N GLU A 96 -26.30 14.73 -2.94
CA GLU A 96 -26.10 16.12 -2.49
C GLU A 96 -24.76 16.68 -3.02
N PHE A 97 -23.69 15.89 -2.92
CA PHE A 97 -22.38 16.27 -3.44
C PHE A 97 -22.32 16.30 -4.97
N ASN A 98 -23.03 15.39 -5.63
CA ASN A 98 -23.10 15.19 -7.09
C ASN A 98 -21.70 15.11 -7.75
N PRO A 99 -20.90 14.06 -7.46
CA PRO A 99 -19.57 13.93 -8.04
C PRO A 99 -19.63 13.77 -9.56
N ASP A 100 -18.63 14.30 -10.26
CA ASP A 100 -18.43 14.09 -11.69
C ASP A 100 -17.89 12.66 -11.93
N ILE A 101 -17.02 12.19 -11.05
CA ILE A 101 -16.41 10.86 -11.10
C ILE A 101 -16.22 10.25 -9.72
N ILE A 102 -16.30 8.92 -9.64
CA ILE A 102 -16.03 8.15 -8.43
C ILE A 102 -14.73 7.37 -8.61
N ILE A 103 -13.81 7.53 -7.66
CA ILE A 103 -12.56 6.78 -7.60
C ILE A 103 -12.68 5.75 -6.49
N SER A 104 -12.36 4.50 -6.81
CA SER A 104 -12.48 3.38 -5.90
C SER A 104 -11.12 2.72 -5.70
N ASP A 105 -10.55 2.88 -4.52
CA ASP A 105 -9.34 2.17 -4.12
C ASP A 105 -9.73 0.74 -3.69
N PHE A 106 -9.88 -0.11 -4.69
CA PHE A 106 -10.20 -1.53 -4.56
C PHE A 106 -11.51 -1.87 -3.81
N GLU A 107 -12.33 -0.88 -3.40
CA GLU A 107 -13.58 -1.12 -2.67
C GLU A 107 -14.82 -1.38 -3.54
N PRO A 108 -15.47 -2.56 -3.48
CA PRO A 108 -16.62 -2.88 -4.33
C PRO A 108 -17.80 -1.91 -4.22
N ILE A 109 -17.93 -1.21 -3.08
CA ILE A 109 -18.98 -0.21 -2.85
C ILE A 109 -18.91 0.91 -3.89
N GLY A 110 -17.71 1.31 -4.35
CA GLY A 110 -17.55 2.34 -5.38
C GLY A 110 -18.24 2.00 -6.69
N ILE A 111 -18.05 0.76 -7.16
CA ILE A 111 -18.66 0.25 -8.40
C ILE A 111 -20.19 0.23 -8.28
N ILE A 112 -20.71 -0.27 -7.15
CA ILE A 112 -22.16 -0.38 -6.94
C ILE A 112 -22.79 1.02 -6.87
N LEU A 113 -22.16 1.93 -6.10
CA LEU A 113 -22.64 3.28 -5.91
C LEU A 113 -22.65 4.06 -7.22
N ALA A 114 -21.58 3.97 -8.01
CA ALA A 114 -21.46 4.62 -9.31
C ALA A 114 -22.59 4.23 -10.28
N LYS A 115 -22.93 2.94 -10.36
CA LYS A 115 -24.08 2.46 -11.15
C LYS A 115 -25.40 3.05 -10.65
N LEU A 116 -25.60 3.13 -9.33
CA LEU A 116 -26.84 3.66 -8.75
C LEU A 116 -27.04 5.17 -8.92
N VAL A 117 -25.94 5.93 -9.00
CA VAL A 117 -25.98 7.38 -9.23
C VAL A 117 -25.69 7.77 -10.68
N LYS A 118 -25.52 6.78 -11.59
CA LYS A 118 -25.20 6.96 -13.01
C LYS A 118 -23.94 7.83 -13.23
N LYS A 119 -22.88 7.52 -12.50
CA LYS A 119 -21.55 8.16 -12.64
C LYS A 119 -20.51 7.12 -13.04
N LYS A 120 -19.40 7.57 -13.63
CA LYS A 120 -18.25 6.72 -13.94
C LYS A 120 -17.51 6.31 -12.67
N CYS A 121 -16.97 5.09 -12.68
CA CYS A 121 -16.13 4.54 -11.63
C CYS A 121 -14.76 4.16 -12.18
N VAL A 122 -13.71 4.78 -11.63
CA VAL A 122 -12.32 4.42 -11.89
C VAL A 122 -11.78 3.65 -10.70
N MET A 123 -11.23 2.47 -10.93
CA MET A 123 -10.54 1.73 -9.88
C MET A 123 -9.05 2.06 -9.87
N ILE A 124 -8.46 2.25 -8.70
CA ILE A 124 -7.01 2.34 -8.52
C ILE A 124 -6.59 1.18 -7.62
N PHE A 125 -5.73 0.29 -8.11
CA PHE A 125 -5.23 -0.83 -7.31
C PHE A 125 -3.94 -1.44 -7.88
N GLY A 126 -3.05 -1.90 -7.00
CA GLY A 126 -1.70 -2.37 -7.36
C GLY A 126 -1.62 -3.76 -8.00
N TYR A 127 -2.74 -4.42 -8.29
CA TYR A 127 -2.76 -5.76 -8.89
C TYR A 127 -2.80 -5.69 -10.43
N ASP A 128 -1.81 -6.31 -11.08
CA ASP A 128 -1.74 -6.47 -12.54
C ASP A 128 -2.18 -7.90 -12.97
N PRO A 129 -3.32 -8.06 -13.66
CA PRO A 129 -3.81 -9.36 -14.12
C PRO A 129 -2.88 -10.05 -15.11
N GLU A 130 -2.19 -9.30 -15.96
CA GLU A 130 -1.34 -9.83 -17.01
C GLU A 130 -0.01 -10.32 -16.44
N LEU A 131 0.62 -9.51 -15.58
CA LEU A 131 1.80 -9.97 -14.84
C LEU A 131 1.43 -11.14 -13.94
N PHE A 132 0.23 -11.12 -13.36
CA PHE A 132 -0.23 -12.25 -12.56
C PHE A 132 -0.20 -13.52 -13.40
N LYS A 133 -0.66 -13.56 -14.67
CA LYS A 133 -0.57 -14.76 -15.53
C LYS A 133 0.84 -15.32 -15.66
N GLN A 134 1.87 -14.48 -15.62
CA GLN A 134 3.28 -14.87 -15.74
C GLN A 134 3.91 -15.34 -14.41
N CYS A 135 3.42 -14.84 -13.28
CA CYS A 135 3.96 -15.17 -11.95
C CYS A 135 3.93 -16.69 -11.65
N PRO A 136 5.07 -17.35 -11.35
CA PRO A 136 5.10 -18.79 -11.08
C PRO A 136 4.59 -19.15 -9.68
N TYR A 137 4.59 -18.20 -8.74
CA TYR A 137 4.32 -18.44 -7.32
C TYR A 137 2.83 -18.48 -6.94
N LYS A 138 1.98 -18.95 -7.86
CA LYS A 138 0.52 -19.02 -7.67
C LYS A 138 0.10 -20.28 -6.90
N ASN A 139 -0.96 -20.15 -6.12
CA ASN A 139 -1.65 -21.27 -5.49
C ASN A 139 -3.17 -21.14 -5.62
N LYS A 140 -3.94 -22.12 -5.13
CA LYS A 140 -5.41 -22.12 -5.25
C LYS A 140 -6.06 -20.86 -4.65
N LYS A 141 -5.54 -20.35 -3.54
CA LYS A 141 -6.09 -19.16 -2.86
C LYS A 141 -5.74 -17.88 -3.60
N THR A 142 -4.50 -17.71 -4.03
CA THR A 142 -4.10 -16.53 -4.82
C THR A 142 -4.83 -16.48 -6.17
N LYS A 143 -5.11 -17.64 -6.78
CA LYS A 143 -5.96 -17.72 -7.98
C LYS A 143 -7.41 -17.30 -7.72
N LEU A 144 -7.96 -17.63 -6.54
CA LEU A 144 -9.30 -17.21 -6.15
C LEU A 144 -9.37 -15.70 -5.91
N GLU A 145 -8.38 -15.15 -5.21
CA GLU A 145 -8.25 -13.71 -4.97
C GLU A 145 -8.06 -12.95 -6.29
N ALA A 146 -7.19 -13.42 -7.18
CA ALA A 146 -7.05 -12.89 -8.53
C ALA A 146 -8.36 -12.91 -9.33
N LYS A 147 -9.16 -13.99 -9.23
CA LYS A 147 -10.48 -14.06 -9.88
C LYS A 147 -11.42 -12.98 -9.34
N TYR A 148 -11.38 -12.74 -8.04
CA TYR A 148 -12.16 -11.68 -7.41
C TYR A 148 -11.73 -10.28 -7.92
N PHE A 149 -10.42 -9.99 -7.91
CA PHE A 149 -9.87 -8.74 -8.44
C PHE A 149 -10.28 -8.50 -9.90
N ASN A 150 -10.13 -9.52 -10.74
CA ASN A 150 -10.52 -9.48 -12.15
C ASN A 150 -12.03 -9.20 -12.34
N THR A 151 -12.87 -9.65 -11.42
CA THR A 151 -14.33 -9.42 -11.49
C THR A 151 -14.66 -7.95 -11.19
N LEU A 152 -13.99 -7.35 -10.20
CA LEU A 152 -14.13 -5.93 -9.89
C LEU A 152 -13.62 -5.07 -11.05
N TYR A 153 -12.42 -5.35 -11.56
CA TYR A 153 -11.83 -4.64 -12.70
C TYR A 153 -12.72 -4.66 -13.95
N LYS A 154 -13.37 -5.78 -14.25
CA LYS A 154 -14.32 -5.88 -15.36
C LYS A 154 -15.55 -4.98 -15.16
N SER A 155 -15.95 -4.74 -13.92
CA SER A 155 -17.16 -4.01 -13.55
C SER A 155 -16.95 -2.49 -13.44
N ALA A 156 -15.71 -2.03 -13.40
CA ALA A 156 -15.34 -0.61 -13.44
C ALA A 156 -15.26 -0.09 -14.88
N ASP A 157 -15.41 1.22 -15.06
CA ASP A 157 -15.31 1.88 -16.37
C ASP A 157 -13.85 1.94 -16.84
N ALA A 158 -12.93 2.25 -15.93
CA ALA A 158 -11.48 2.20 -16.17
C ALA A 158 -10.75 1.66 -14.92
N VAL A 159 -9.53 1.14 -15.13
CA VAL A 159 -8.67 0.65 -14.06
C VAL A 159 -7.28 1.28 -14.22
N ILE A 160 -6.80 1.92 -13.15
CA ILE A 160 -5.46 2.45 -13.04
C ILE A 160 -4.64 1.52 -12.15
N ILE A 161 -3.49 1.09 -12.65
CA ILE A 161 -2.58 0.14 -11.98
C ILE A 161 -1.25 0.86 -11.74
N PRO A 162 -0.97 1.32 -10.51
CA PRO A 162 0.36 1.77 -10.14
C PRO A 162 1.31 0.57 -10.21
N ARG A 163 2.34 0.63 -11.06
CA ARG A 163 3.32 -0.45 -11.22
C ARG A 163 4.61 -0.08 -10.52
N LEU A 164 5.26 -1.08 -9.90
CA LEU A 164 6.60 -0.90 -9.33
C LEU A 164 7.68 -0.81 -10.41
N LEU A 165 7.47 -1.48 -11.55
CA LEU A 165 8.36 -1.49 -12.71
C LEU A 165 7.58 -1.62 -14.02
N GLY A 166 8.14 -0.97 -15.05
CA GLY A 166 7.75 -1.13 -16.45
C GLY A 166 6.41 -0.47 -16.79
N GLU A 167 6.26 -0.11 -18.05
CA GLU A 167 5.03 0.45 -18.60
C GLU A 167 4.31 -0.61 -19.42
N LYS A 168 3.00 -0.76 -19.21
CA LYS A 168 2.12 -1.45 -20.16
C LYS A 168 0.75 -0.82 -20.12
N THR A 169 0.33 -0.16 -21.19
CA THR A 169 -1.01 0.41 -21.30
C THR A 169 -1.86 -0.43 -22.24
N ASP A 170 -3.05 -0.76 -21.79
CA ASP A 170 -4.19 -1.16 -22.64
C ASP A 170 -5.29 -0.10 -22.43
N SER A 171 -6.20 0.03 -23.39
CA SER A 171 -7.33 0.97 -23.41
C SER A 171 -8.16 1.00 -22.11
N LYS A 172 -8.37 -0.15 -21.44
CA LYS A 172 -9.08 -0.25 -20.15
C LYS A 172 -8.15 -0.21 -18.92
N TYR A 173 -6.90 -0.62 -19.09
CA TYR A 173 -5.93 -0.79 -18.02
C TYR A 173 -4.79 0.22 -18.19
N HIS A 174 -4.88 1.30 -17.44
CA HIS A 174 -3.89 2.37 -17.45
C HIS A 174 -2.82 2.05 -16.42
N SER A 175 -1.65 1.59 -16.87
CA SER A 175 -0.51 1.49 -15.97
C SER A 175 0.09 2.86 -15.75
N VAL A 176 0.39 3.18 -14.50
CA VAL A 176 1.07 4.40 -14.10
C VAL A 176 2.31 4.05 -13.31
N ASN A 177 3.24 5.00 -13.26
CA ASN A 177 4.41 4.93 -12.40
C ASN A 177 4.00 4.84 -10.91
N PRO A 178 4.91 4.43 -10.02
CA PRO A 178 4.58 4.35 -8.61
C PRO A 178 4.15 5.71 -8.06
N ILE A 179 3.17 5.68 -7.17
CA ILE A 179 2.59 6.88 -6.55
C ILE A 179 3.25 7.08 -5.19
N LEU A 180 3.86 8.24 -4.98
CA LEU A 180 4.47 8.64 -3.71
C LEU A 180 3.83 9.93 -3.19
N ARG A 181 3.56 9.97 -1.89
CA ARG A 181 3.13 11.19 -1.20
C ARG A 181 4.25 12.20 -1.02
N THR A 182 5.47 11.72 -0.75
CA THR A 182 6.64 12.57 -0.55
C THR A 182 7.69 12.17 -1.56
N LYS A 183 8.19 13.13 -2.35
CA LYS A 183 9.24 12.86 -3.33
C LYS A 183 10.61 12.87 -2.65
N PRO A 184 11.57 12.02 -3.05
CA PRO A 184 12.89 11.96 -2.42
C PRO A 184 13.64 13.29 -2.32
N GLN A 185 13.44 14.17 -3.31
CA GLN A 185 14.03 15.52 -3.37
C GLN A 185 13.47 16.49 -2.33
N ASP A 186 12.23 16.27 -1.87
CA ASP A 186 11.57 17.13 -0.89
C ASP A 186 11.96 16.76 0.55
N ILE A 187 12.71 15.66 0.72
CA ILE A 187 13.19 15.19 2.01
C ILE A 187 14.56 15.82 2.29
N GLN A 188 14.78 16.26 3.53
CA GLN A 188 16.05 16.82 3.99
C GLN A 188 17.26 15.90 3.70
N PRO A 189 18.48 16.45 3.56
CA PRO A 189 19.71 15.67 3.44
C PRO A 189 19.91 14.68 4.59
N LYS A 190 20.67 13.61 4.32
CA LYS A 190 20.85 12.50 5.27
C LYS A 190 21.50 12.98 6.57
N GLU A 191 22.50 13.86 6.48
CA GLU A 191 23.27 14.38 7.60
C GLU A 191 22.41 15.20 8.55
N GLU A 192 21.49 16.01 8.01
CA GLU A 192 20.51 16.76 8.78
C GLU A 192 19.48 15.84 9.45
N LEU A 193 18.98 14.85 8.70
CA LEU A 193 18.02 13.88 9.23
C LEU A 193 18.61 13.02 10.34
N MET A 194 19.86 12.57 10.22
CA MET A 194 20.53 11.82 11.28
C MET A 194 20.57 12.59 12.60
N LYS A 195 20.82 13.91 12.55
CA LYS A 195 20.77 14.79 13.72
C LYS A 195 19.34 15.00 14.23
N LYS A 196 18.41 15.35 13.32
CA LYS A 196 16.98 15.58 13.64
C LYS A 196 16.32 14.37 14.29
N LEU A 197 16.67 13.17 13.84
CA LEU A 197 16.12 11.90 14.32
C LEU A 197 16.92 11.32 15.49
N GLU A 198 17.96 12.01 15.95
CA GLU A 198 18.83 11.60 17.08
C GLU A 198 19.43 10.20 16.87
N LEU A 199 19.89 9.92 15.65
CA LEU A 199 20.48 8.62 15.28
C LEU A 199 22.00 8.69 15.25
N GLU A 200 22.66 7.86 16.05
CA GLU A 200 24.13 7.80 16.09
C GLU A 200 24.74 7.06 14.88
N LYS A 201 23.99 6.13 14.30
CA LYS A 201 24.41 5.35 13.12
C LYS A 201 23.20 4.96 12.27
N GLU A 202 23.46 4.64 11.01
CA GLU A 202 22.40 4.22 10.08
C GLU A 202 21.72 2.93 10.56
N PRO A 203 20.39 2.94 10.78
CA PRO A 203 19.67 1.77 11.25
C PRO A 203 19.26 0.84 10.10
N ILE A 204 18.74 -0.32 10.45
CA ILE A 204 17.87 -1.13 9.58
C ILE A 204 16.42 -0.77 9.91
N VAL A 205 15.69 -0.28 8.92
CA VAL A 205 14.26 0.03 9.08
C VAL A 205 13.43 -1.21 8.79
N ILE A 206 12.45 -1.50 9.63
CA ILE A 206 11.56 -2.65 9.50
C ILE A 206 10.11 -2.17 9.36
N MET A 207 9.48 -2.51 8.25
CA MET A 207 8.10 -2.15 7.93
C MET A 207 7.20 -3.38 8.02
N LEU A 208 6.39 -3.45 9.09
CA LEU A 208 5.59 -4.64 9.40
C LEU A 208 4.22 -4.69 8.71
N GLY A 209 3.71 -3.54 8.25
CA GLY A 209 2.31 -3.39 7.91
C GLY A 209 1.38 -3.72 9.08
N GLY A 210 0.14 -4.12 8.76
CA GLY A 210 -0.90 -4.47 9.74
C GLY A 210 -0.93 -5.95 10.15
N SER A 211 -0.07 -6.80 9.55
CA SER A 211 -0.32 -8.25 9.54
C SER A 211 0.22 -9.02 10.73
N THR A 212 -0.43 -10.15 11.04
CA THR A 212 0.09 -11.13 12.03
C THR A 212 1.47 -11.64 11.63
N PHE A 213 1.72 -11.82 10.34
CA PHE A 213 3.02 -12.27 9.82
C PHE A 213 4.12 -11.24 10.09
N GLY A 214 3.83 -9.95 9.88
CA GLY A 214 4.72 -8.84 10.26
C GLY A 214 5.07 -8.88 11.74
N ASN A 215 4.09 -9.09 12.62
CA ASN A 215 4.34 -9.18 14.06
C ASN A 215 5.25 -10.34 14.45
N ILE A 216 5.13 -11.50 13.78
CA ILE A 216 6.02 -12.65 14.00
C ILE A 216 7.43 -12.34 13.52
N LEU A 217 7.58 -11.71 12.35
CA LEU A 217 8.86 -11.26 11.83
C LEU A 217 9.55 -10.32 12.83
N ALA A 218 8.83 -9.31 13.32
CA ALA A 218 9.33 -8.36 14.31
C ALA A 218 9.79 -9.04 15.60
N LYS A 219 8.95 -9.88 16.19
CA LYS A 219 9.28 -10.60 17.44
C LYS A 219 10.53 -11.46 17.30
N LYS A 220 10.69 -12.14 16.16
CA LYS A 220 11.90 -12.92 15.88
C LYS A 220 13.13 -12.00 15.76
N ILE A 221 13.02 -10.87 15.06
CA ILE A 221 14.13 -9.92 14.93
C ILE A 221 14.51 -9.34 16.29
N ILE A 222 13.54 -8.90 17.09
CA ILE A 222 13.77 -8.43 18.46
C ILE A 222 14.55 -9.49 19.24
N HIS A 223 14.09 -10.75 19.24
CA HIS A 223 14.72 -11.81 20.02
C HIS A 223 16.23 -11.99 19.74
N PHE A 224 16.69 -11.87 18.49
CA PHE A 224 18.10 -12.04 18.13
C PHE A 224 18.85 -10.73 17.80
N SER A 225 18.21 -9.57 17.94
CA SER A 225 18.76 -8.26 17.52
C SER A 225 20.08 -7.93 18.19
N HIS A 226 20.28 -8.34 19.45
CA HIS A 226 21.54 -8.20 20.20
C HIS A 226 22.74 -8.90 19.54
N LEU A 227 22.52 -9.81 18.58
CA LEU A 227 23.58 -10.48 17.80
C LEU A 227 24.02 -9.69 16.57
N PHE A 228 23.46 -8.50 16.35
CA PHE A 228 23.77 -7.60 15.24
C PHE A 228 24.38 -6.30 15.77
N ARG A 229 25.25 -5.69 14.97
CA ARG A 229 25.86 -4.39 15.31
C ARG A 229 24.94 -3.23 14.95
N GLU A 230 24.02 -3.45 14.03
CA GLU A 230 23.03 -2.49 13.57
C GLU A 230 21.94 -2.26 14.62
N ASP A 231 21.40 -1.05 14.61
CA ASP A 231 20.15 -0.76 15.32
C ASP A 231 18.97 -1.05 14.38
N PHE A 232 17.84 -1.43 14.98
CA PHE A 232 16.61 -1.72 14.26
C PHE A 232 15.53 -0.73 14.65
N ILE A 233 14.90 -0.10 13.67
CA ILE A 233 13.73 0.76 13.88
C ILE A 233 12.52 0.09 13.26
N ILE A 234 11.54 -0.26 14.07
CA ILE A 234 10.36 -1.03 13.67
C ILE A 234 9.14 -0.10 13.60
N PHE A 235 8.46 -0.11 12.46
CA PHE A 235 7.20 0.59 12.23
C PHE A 235 6.06 -0.39 11.94
N GLY A 236 4.88 -0.13 12.50
CA GLY A 236 3.65 -0.84 12.15
C GLY A 236 2.88 -1.33 13.38
N SER A 237 2.14 -2.43 13.22
CA SER A 237 1.15 -2.84 14.22
C SER A 237 1.76 -3.23 15.58
N LYS A 238 0.90 -3.33 16.61
CA LYS A 238 1.30 -3.53 18.01
C LYS A 238 2.06 -4.85 18.23
N ILE A 239 3.38 -4.76 18.39
CA ILE A 239 4.26 -5.92 18.62
C ILE A 239 4.47 -6.29 20.10
N GLY A 240 3.99 -5.45 21.03
CA GLY A 240 4.18 -5.61 22.47
C GLY A 240 5.38 -4.82 22.98
N GLU A 241 5.92 -5.22 24.13
CA GLU A 241 7.09 -4.60 24.75
C GLU A 241 8.37 -4.94 23.98
N VAL A 242 9.26 -3.96 23.84
CA VAL A 242 10.57 -4.11 23.21
C VAL A 242 11.62 -4.22 24.31
N THR A 243 12.30 -5.36 24.37
CA THR A 243 13.23 -5.68 25.46
C THR A 243 14.70 -5.40 25.13
N GLN A 244 15.03 -5.11 23.88
CA GLN A 244 16.41 -4.98 23.41
C GLN A 244 16.80 -3.53 23.19
N LYS A 245 18.00 -3.15 23.65
CA LYS A 245 18.49 -1.76 23.60
C LYS A 245 18.70 -1.26 22.17
N ASN A 246 19.10 -2.11 21.24
CA ASN A 246 19.32 -1.75 19.84
C ASN A 246 18.04 -1.85 18.98
N VAL A 247 16.86 -1.80 19.60
CA VAL A 247 15.58 -1.82 18.90
C VAL A 247 14.72 -0.66 19.38
N THR A 248 14.25 0.14 18.42
CA THR A 248 13.24 1.18 18.63
C THR A 248 11.96 0.79 17.91
N TYR A 249 10.81 1.02 18.52
CA TYR A 249 9.51 0.70 17.92
C TYR A 249 8.58 1.91 17.94
N TYR A 250 7.98 2.17 16.79
CA TYR A 250 6.95 3.18 16.61
C TYR A 250 5.67 2.56 16.02
N PRO A 251 4.53 2.63 16.73
CA PRO A 251 3.25 2.15 16.19
C PRO A 251 2.85 2.86 14.89
N TYR A 252 3.09 4.18 14.83
CA TYR A 252 2.78 5.01 13.67
C TYR A 252 3.69 6.24 13.63
N LYS A 253 4.12 6.61 12.43
CA LYS A 253 4.80 7.87 12.10
C LYS A 253 4.35 8.29 10.70
N GLU A 254 4.15 9.58 10.48
CA GLU A 254 3.85 10.11 9.15
C GLU A 254 5.13 10.28 8.29
N ASN A 255 6.28 10.47 8.93
CA ASN A 255 7.57 10.74 8.31
C ASN A 255 8.48 9.50 8.17
N VAL A 256 7.90 8.31 8.00
CA VAL A 256 8.67 7.04 7.88
C VAL A 256 9.72 7.10 6.77
N MET A 257 9.42 7.77 5.66
CA MET A 257 10.35 7.91 4.54
C MET A 257 11.64 8.66 4.91
N GLU A 258 11.62 9.53 5.93
CA GLU A 258 12.85 10.15 6.49
C GLU A 258 13.75 9.09 7.13
N TYR A 259 13.17 8.20 7.95
CA TYR A 259 13.91 7.07 8.55
C TYR A 259 14.42 6.11 7.48
N MET A 260 13.66 5.83 6.43
CA MET A 260 14.11 5.03 5.29
C MET A 260 15.25 5.71 4.52
N LYS A 261 15.24 7.05 4.39
CA LYS A 261 16.30 7.79 3.70
C LYS A 261 17.64 7.68 4.43
N VAL A 262 17.64 7.68 5.75
CA VAL A 262 18.86 7.54 6.57
C VAL A 262 19.26 6.09 6.86
N SER A 263 18.39 5.10 6.56
CA SER A 263 18.69 3.70 6.84
C SER A 263 19.73 3.10 5.88
N LYS A 264 20.44 2.07 6.37
CA LYS A 264 21.30 1.21 5.54
C LYS A 264 20.47 0.39 4.56
N ALA A 265 19.33 -0.10 5.05
CA ALA A 265 18.49 -1.06 4.36
C ALA A 265 17.09 -1.10 4.99
N VAL A 266 16.15 -1.69 4.24
CA VAL A 266 14.77 -1.88 4.68
C VAL A 266 14.45 -3.38 4.72
N ILE A 267 13.83 -3.85 5.80
CA ILE A 267 13.19 -5.16 5.87
C ILE A 267 11.68 -4.91 5.85
N THR A 268 10.97 -5.45 4.87
CA THR A 268 9.55 -5.12 4.68
C THR A 268 8.74 -6.33 4.24
N LEU A 269 7.44 -6.23 4.39
CA LEU A 269 6.51 -7.04 3.62
C LEU A 269 6.44 -6.52 2.18
N ALA A 270 5.83 -7.28 1.27
CA ALA A 270 5.74 -6.87 -0.13
C ALA A 270 4.60 -5.86 -0.41
N GLY A 271 4.42 -4.90 0.50
CA GLY A 271 3.44 -3.82 0.36
C GLY A 271 3.86 -2.83 -0.73
N HIS A 272 2.93 -2.46 -1.60
CA HIS A 272 3.22 -1.67 -2.79
C HIS A 272 3.89 -0.31 -2.48
N LEU A 273 3.32 0.45 -1.53
CA LEU A 273 3.86 1.76 -1.16
C LEU A 273 5.29 1.67 -0.62
N THR A 274 5.55 0.80 0.35
CA THR A 274 6.88 0.65 0.94
C THR A 274 7.93 0.22 -0.08
N LEU A 275 7.57 -0.64 -1.03
CA LEU A 275 8.47 -1.03 -2.12
C LEU A 275 8.72 0.15 -3.07
N SER A 276 7.71 0.97 -3.36
CA SER A 276 7.84 2.20 -4.15
C SER A 276 8.82 3.17 -3.48
N GLU A 277 8.68 3.38 -2.17
CA GLU A 277 9.59 4.22 -1.37
C GLU A 277 11.02 3.68 -1.36
N CYS A 278 11.21 2.36 -1.30
CA CYS A 278 12.53 1.74 -1.39
C CYS A 278 13.18 1.98 -2.76
N LEU A 279 12.41 1.83 -3.85
CA LEU A 279 12.91 2.10 -5.20
C LEU A 279 13.29 3.58 -5.35
N ALA A 280 12.45 4.50 -4.86
CA ALA A 280 12.66 5.93 -4.96
C ALA A 280 13.90 6.43 -4.20
N LEU A 281 14.11 5.90 -3.00
CA LEU A 281 15.27 6.22 -2.17
C LEU A 281 16.52 5.41 -2.53
N LYS A 282 16.44 4.53 -3.55
CA LYS A 282 17.50 3.57 -3.90
C LYS A 282 17.96 2.75 -2.69
N LYS A 283 17.01 2.30 -1.86
CA LYS A 283 17.28 1.58 -0.62
C LYS A 283 17.21 0.07 -0.85
N PRO A 284 18.30 -0.67 -0.55
CA PRO A 284 18.26 -2.12 -0.55
C PRO A 284 17.16 -2.65 0.36
N ALA A 285 16.35 -3.57 -0.16
CA ALA A 285 15.25 -4.16 0.59
C ALA A 285 15.36 -5.69 0.67
N MET A 286 15.05 -6.22 1.85
CA MET A 286 14.72 -7.61 2.07
C MET A 286 13.21 -7.74 2.24
N VAL A 287 12.58 -8.53 1.37
CA VAL A 287 11.13 -8.52 1.20
C VAL A 287 10.54 -9.87 1.53
N PHE A 288 9.50 -9.87 2.37
CA PHE A 288 8.75 -11.06 2.75
C PHE A 288 7.27 -10.94 2.35
N PRO A 289 6.86 -11.43 1.17
CA PRO A 289 5.45 -11.43 0.79
C PRO A 289 4.63 -12.33 1.71
N ILE A 290 3.44 -11.86 2.11
CA ILE A 290 2.49 -12.68 2.87
C ILE A 290 2.00 -13.84 1.99
N LYS A 291 2.00 -15.05 2.57
CA LYS A 291 1.48 -16.24 1.90
C LYS A 291 -0.01 -16.07 1.57
N ASP A 292 -0.39 -16.55 0.39
CA ASP A 292 -1.78 -16.51 -0.11
C ASP A 292 -2.30 -15.09 -0.42
N HIS A 293 -1.43 -14.07 -0.49
CA HIS A 293 -1.78 -12.68 -0.86
C HIS A 293 -1.26 -12.37 -2.26
N ALA A 294 -2.16 -12.32 -3.24
CA ALA A 294 -1.85 -12.24 -4.67
C ALA A 294 -1.07 -10.97 -5.03
N GLU A 295 -1.50 -9.80 -4.55
CA GLU A 295 -0.80 -8.53 -4.81
C GLU A 295 0.62 -8.52 -4.24
N GLN A 296 0.82 -8.93 -2.98
CA GLN A 296 2.14 -8.99 -2.37
C GLN A 296 3.07 -10.00 -3.06
N ILE A 297 2.56 -11.16 -3.46
CA ILE A 297 3.33 -12.14 -4.24
C ILE A 297 3.72 -11.56 -5.60
N LEU A 298 2.83 -10.80 -6.23
CA LEU A 298 3.08 -10.15 -7.51
C LEU A 298 4.13 -9.03 -7.38
N ASN A 299 4.03 -8.19 -6.34
CA ASN A 299 5.01 -7.14 -6.03
C ASN A 299 6.41 -7.74 -5.78
N ALA A 300 6.49 -8.84 -5.02
CA ALA A 300 7.75 -9.53 -4.77
C ALA A 300 8.33 -10.17 -6.04
N TYR A 301 7.48 -10.76 -6.89
CA TYR A 301 7.89 -11.32 -8.17
C TYR A 301 8.45 -10.24 -9.11
N MET A 302 7.78 -9.09 -9.21
CA MET A 302 8.25 -7.97 -10.05
C MET A 302 9.66 -7.49 -9.67
N LEU A 303 10.05 -7.62 -8.39
CA LEU A 303 11.32 -7.14 -7.86
C LEU A 303 12.33 -8.25 -7.55
N GLU A 304 12.09 -9.50 -7.99
CA GLU A 304 12.90 -10.66 -7.60
C GLU A 304 14.37 -10.58 -8.03
N ASN A 305 14.62 -9.89 -9.15
CA ASN A 305 15.97 -9.70 -9.69
C ASN A 305 16.72 -8.51 -9.06
N ILE A 306 15.99 -7.63 -8.35
CA ILE A 306 16.50 -6.40 -7.74
C ILE A 306 16.70 -6.61 -6.24
N PHE A 307 15.64 -6.99 -5.52
CA PHE A 307 15.62 -7.09 -4.06
C PHE A 307 15.85 -8.51 -3.55
N TYR A 308 16.09 -8.62 -2.24
CA TYR A 308 16.34 -9.91 -1.60
C TYR A 308 15.04 -10.54 -1.08
N ILE A 309 14.39 -11.35 -1.92
CA ILE A 309 13.08 -11.93 -1.61
C ILE A 309 13.21 -13.20 -0.75
N ARG A 310 12.34 -13.36 0.24
CA ARG A 310 12.17 -14.58 1.04
C ARG A 310 10.70 -14.86 1.32
N TYR A 311 10.26 -16.09 1.05
CA TYR A 311 8.86 -16.51 1.22
C TYR A 311 8.55 -17.14 2.58
N ASP A 312 9.57 -17.33 3.42
CA ASP A 312 9.42 -17.82 4.78
C ASP A 312 10.47 -17.23 5.73
N LEU A 313 10.29 -17.50 7.03
CA LEU A 313 11.17 -17.04 8.09
C LEU A 313 12.19 -18.11 8.53
N LYS A 314 12.39 -19.17 7.75
CA LYS A 314 13.42 -20.17 8.05
C LYS A 314 14.78 -19.52 7.95
N ASP A 315 15.67 -19.85 8.87
CA ASP A 315 17.01 -19.29 8.97
C ASP A 315 17.05 -17.75 8.93
N LEU A 316 16.01 -17.07 9.44
CA LEU A 316 15.85 -15.61 9.34
C LEU A 316 17.13 -14.85 9.73
N ARG A 317 17.76 -15.23 10.85
CA ARG A 317 19.04 -14.65 11.30
C ARG A 317 20.13 -14.76 10.23
N LYS A 318 20.32 -15.96 9.64
CA LYS A 318 21.31 -16.20 8.58
C LYS A 318 20.96 -15.43 7.31
N ASN A 319 19.67 -15.35 6.98
CA ASN A 319 19.18 -14.61 5.83
C ASN A 319 19.43 -13.10 5.98
N ILE A 320 19.22 -12.52 7.17
CA ILE A 320 19.55 -11.10 7.45
C ILE A 320 21.07 -10.88 7.32
N LYS A 321 21.91 -11.74 7.91
CA LYS A 321 23.38 -11.63 7.74
C LYS A 321 23.79 -11.65 6.25
N LYS A 322 23.23 -12.57 5.46
CA LYS A 322 23.51 -12.67 4.01
C LYS A 322 22.92 -11.50 3.21
N PHE A 323 21.83 -10.89 3.68
CA PHE A 323 21.28 -9.67 3.09
C PHE A 323 22.20 -8.48 3.33
N LEU A 324 22.66 -8.28 4.57
CA LEU A 324 23.58 -7.20 4.94
C LEU A 324 24.93 -7.30 4.21
N SER A 325 25.38 -8.50 3.86
CA SER A 325 26.59 -8.68 3.05
C SER A 325 26.39 -8.40 1.54
N LYS A 326 25.19 -8.04 1.10
CA LYS A 326 24.82 -7.86 -0.32
C LYS A 326 24.24 -6.48 -0.63
N LEU A 327 24.28 -5.53 0.31
CA LEU A 327 23.59 -4.25 0.19
C LEU A 327 24.03 -3.47 -1.05
N ASP A 328 25.34 -3.37 -1.31
CA ASP A 328 25.84 -2.63 -2.48
C ASP A 328 25.45 -3.29 -3.80
N ALA A 329 25.51 -4.62 -3.87
CA ALA A 329 25.09 -5.38 -5.04
C ALA A 329 23.59 -5.23 -5.31
N ILE A 330 22.76 -5.16 -4.26
CA ILE A 330 21.31 -4.90 -4.39
C ILE A 330 21.09 -3.45 -4.83
N LYS A 331 21.77 -2.49 -4.20
CA LYS A 331 21.67 -1.06 -4.53
C LYS A 331 21.98 -0.80 -6.00
N GLY A 332 23.04 -1.44 -6.52
CA GLY A 332 23.46 -1.32 -7.92
C GLY A 332 22.45 -1.87 -8.94
N LYS A 333 21.50 -2.71 -8.51
CA LYS A 333 20.44 -3.25 -9.37
C LYS A 333 19.18 -2.37 -9.42
N ILE A 334 19.04 -1.39 -8.53
CA ILE A 334 17.82 -0.58 -8.43
C ILE A 334 17.77 0.39 -9.62
N PRO A 335 16.84 0.21 -10.58
CA PRO A 335 16.76 1.05 -11.78
C PRO A 335 16.30 2.46 -11.41
N SER A 336 16.65 3.43 -12.24
CA SER A 336 16.08 4.79 -12.12
C SER A 336 14.69 4.76 -12.74
N ILE A 337 13.71 5.22 -11.97
CA ILE A 337 12.29 5.19 -12.30
C ILE A 337 11.74 6.57 -11.98
N GLU A 338 10.80 7.05 -12.77
CA GLU A 338 10.03 8.25 -12.43
C GLU A 338 8.96 7.91 -11.38
N PHE A 339 8.70 8.86 -10.49
CA PHE A 339 7.67 8.74 -9.44
C PHE A 339 6.62 9.84 -9.63
N ASN A 340 6.08 9.91 -10.85
CA ASN A 340 5.05 10.85 -11.29
C ASN A 340 3.68 10.16 -11.46
N GLY A 341 3.46 9.05 -10.76
CA GLY A 341 2.22 8.28 -10.87
C GLY A 341 0.97 9.09 -10.52
N ALA A 342 1.06 9.98 -9.52
CA ALA A 342 -0.06 10.82 -9.11
C ALA A 342 -0.42 11.85 -10.21
N GLU A 343 0.58 12.38 -10.91
CA GLU A 343 0.37 13.26 -12.05
C GLU A 343 -0.30 12.53 -13.21
N GLN A 344 0.14 11.30 -13.52
CA GLN A 344 -0.48 10.46 -14.55
C GLN A 344 -1.92 10.06 -14.20
N VAL A 345 -2.18 9.68 -12.94
CA VAL A 345 -3.53 9.42 -12.42
C VAL A 345 -4.43 10.64 -12.62
N THR A 346 -3.91 11.83 -12.30
CA THR A 346 -4.64 13.09 -12.44
C THR A 346 -5.06 13.32 -13.88
N ASP A 347 -4.14 13.16 -14.82
CA ASP A 347 -4.39 13.39 -16.24
C ASP A 347 -5.42 12.39 -16.80
N ILE A 348 -5.27 11.09 -16.50
CA ILE A 348 -6.19 10.03 -16.94
C ILE A 348 -7.62 10.30 -16.45
N ILE A 349 -7.78 10.63 -15.17
CA ILE A 349 -9.10 10.83 -14.57
C ILE A 349 -9.74 12.12 -15.05
N TYR A 350 -8.95 13.17 -15.25
CA TYR A 350 -9.43 14.43 -15.82
C TYR A 350 -9.95 14.23 -17.24
N GLU A 351 -9.27 13.41 -18.06
CA GLU A 351 -9.79 13.03 -19.37
C GLU A 351 -11.11 12.25 -19.22
N LEU A 352 -11.13 11.21 -18.39
CA LEU A 352 -12.31 10.34 -18.22
C LEU A 352 -13.55 11.04 -17.67
N SER A 353 -13.39 12.15 -16.94
CA SER A 353 -14.50 12.92 -16.35
C SER A 353 -15.15 13.91 -17.32
N ASN A 354 -14.46 14.28 -18.41
CA ASN A 354 -14.95 15.23 -19.42
C ASN A 354 -15.67 14.55 -20.60
N TYR A 355 -15.51 13.23 -20.75
CA TYR A 355 -16.32 12.37 -21.62
C TYR A 355 -17.36 11.62 -20.79
#